data_AF-A0A7K9B841-F1
#
_entry.id   AF-A0A7K9B841-F1
#
_cell.length_a   1.000
_cell.length_b   1.000
_cell.length_c   1.000
_cell.angle_alpha   90.00
_cell.angle_beta   90.00
_cell.angle_gamma   90.00
#
_symmetry.space_group_name_H-M   'P 1'
#
loop_
_entity.id
_entity.type
_entity.pdbx_description
1 polymer ?
#
loop_
_entity_poly.entity_id
_entity_poly.type
_entity_poly.pdbx_seq_one_letter_code
_entity_poly.pdbx_strand_id
1 'polypeptide(L)'
;CWRCPSPSACFFSGLARMCRCYKRLDKCEHQIAPHEVKYELHNIDTRTLFHCNCTRRLARFLRRVRGLSDVEEAVLAERIAMDCFVLEPLADCGLNKEPQHNCITGTQAVLVPAWHLRNSLSRWGALHVASKVKHQDQKMQNSGGTL
;
A
#
# COMPACT_ATOMS: atom_id res chain seq x y z
N CYS A 1 -17.10 -6.80 0.69
CA CYS A 1 -17.74 -6.38 1.96
C CYS A 1 -18.74 -5.27 1.74
N TRP A 2 -18.32 -4.12 1.17
CA TRP A 2 -19.20 -3.00 0.78
C TRP A 2 -20.02 -3.21 -0.50
N ARG A 3 -19.99 -4.44 -1.04
CA ARG A 3 -20.88 -4.92 -2.10
C ARG A 3 -21.46 -6.27 -1.67
N CYS A 4 -21.97 -6.32 -0.45
CA CYS A 4 -22.93 -7.35 -0.08
C CYS A 4 -24.30 -6.66 -0.08
N PRO A 5 -25.18 -6.93 -1.05
CA PRO A 5 -26.49 -6.28 -1.12
C PRO A 5 -27.38 -6.66 0.08
N SER A 6 -27.04 -7.72 0.83
CA SER A 6 -27.73 -8.07 2.07
C SER A 6 -26.89 -9.00 2.98
N PRO A 7 -27.17 -9.06 4.30
CA PRO A 7 -26.54 -10.00 5.24
C PRO A 7 -26.72 -11.47 4.85
N SER A 8 -27.81 -11.80 4.14
CA SER A 8 -28.17 -13.15 3.69
C SER A 8 -27.43 -13.60 2.43
N ALA A 9 -26.72 -12.71 1.73
CA ALA A 9 -25.91 -13.05 0.55
C ALA A 9 -24.47 -13.49 0.91
N CYS A 10 -24.07 -13.36 2.17
CA CYS A 10 -22.76 -13.79 2.68
C CYS A 10 -22.64 -15.32 2.86
N PHE A 11 -23.64 -16.10 2.47
CA PHE A 11 -23.65 -17.57 2.60
C PHE A 11 -22.63 -18.28 1.70
N PHE A 12 -22.05 -17.60 0.70
CA PHE A 12 -20.89 -18.14 -0.02
C PHE A 12 -19.64 -18.02 0.86
N SER A 13 -19.14 -19.17 1.33
CA SER A 13 -17.94 -19.30 2.18
C SER A 13 -16.73 -18.52 1.65
N GLY A 14 -16.61 -18.38 0.33
CA GLY A 14 -15.55 -17.57 -0.29
C GLY A 14 -15.71 -16.05 -0.12
N LEU A 15 -16.93 -15.53 -0.20
CA LEU A 15 -17.19 -14.11 0.03
C LEU A 15 -16.90 -13.70 1.49
N ALA A 16 -17.18 -14.60 2.43
CA ALA A 16 -16.85 -14.42 3.85
C ALA A 16 -15.33 -14.37 4.08
N ARG A 17 -14.54 -15.21 3.39
CA ARG A 17 -13.07 -15.17 3.47
C ARG A 17 -12.50 -13.86 2.92
N MET A 18 -12.93 -13.48 1.71
CA MET A 18 -12.54 -12.22 1.08
C MET A 18 -12.88 -11.04 1.96
N CYS A 19 -14.03 -11.09 2.63
CA CYS A 19 -14.41 -10.00 3.50
C CYS A 19 -13.50 -9.88 4.74
N ARG A 20 -13.03 -11.01 5.29
CA ARG A 20 -12.03 -11.00 6.36
C ARG A 20 -10.68 -10.45 5.91
N CYS A 21 -10.27 -10.70 4.66
CA CYS A 21 -9.06 -10.11 4.09
C CYS A 21 -9.17 -8.59 4.00
N TYR A 22 -10.24 -8.08 3.39
CA TYR A 22 -10.46 -6.64 3.24
C TYR A 22 -10.62 -5.92 4.57
N LYS A 23 -11.39 -6.47 5.51
CA LYS A 23 -11.52 -5.89 6.86
C LYS A 23 -10.19 -5.78 7.61
N ARG A 24 -9.17 -6.58 7.28
CA ARG A 24 -7.82 -6.45 7.84
C ARG A 24 -6.99 -5.38 7.14
N LEU A 25 -7.18 -5.22 5.83
CA LEU A 25 -6.54 -4.16 5.05
C LEU A 25 -7.12 -2.79 5.37
N ASP A 26 -8.44 -2.68 5.54
CA ASP A 26 -9.12 -1.43 5.91
C ASP A 26 -8.70 -0.90 7.29
N LYS A 27 -8.13 -1.77 8.14
CA LYS A 27 -7.53 -1.38 9.43
C LYS A 27 -6.10 -0.86 9.29
N CYS A 28 -5.55 -0.83 8.08
CA CYS A 28 -4.23 -0.29 7.84
C CYS A 28 -4.31 1.24 7.84
N GLU A 29 -3.76 1.87 8.87
CA GLU A 29 -3.67 3.33 8.96
C GLU A 29 -2.82 3.93 7.83
N HIS A 30 -1.88 3.13 7.32
CA HIS A 30 -0.89 3.49 6.33
C HIS A 30 -1.21 2.81 4.99
N GLN A 31 -2.09 3.46 4.22
CA GLN A 31 -2.42 3.10 2.84
C GLN A 31 -2.45 4.34 1.95
N ILE A 32 -2.22 4.15 0.66
CA ILE A 32 -2.31 5.16 -0.39
C ILE A 32 -3.27 4.61 -1.44
N ALA A 33 -4.44 5.23 -1.55
CA ALA A 33 -5.48 4.86 -2.50
C ALA A 33 -5.00 5.03 -3.95
N PRO A 34 -5.70 4.45 -4.92
CA PRO A 34 -5.42 4.69 -6.34
C PRO A 34 -5.49 6.18 -6.65
N HIS A 35 -4.52 6.70 -7.39
CA HIS A 35 -4.40 8.12 -7.76
C HIS A 35 -4.31 9.09 -6.57
N GLU A 36 -3.98 8.59 -5.36
CA GLU A 36 -3.78 9.41 -4.17
C GLU A 36 -2.31 9.78 -4.01
N VAL A 37 -2.06 10.97 -3.48
CA VAL A 37 -0.73 11.43 -3.05
C VAL A 37 -0.67 11.41 -1.53
N LYS A 38 0.27 10.63 -0.98
CA LYS A 38 0.50 10.55 0.47
C LYS A 38 1.93 10.12 0.74
N TYR A 39 2.52 10.58 1.84
CA TYR A 39 3.89 10.23 2.24
C TYR A 39 4.92 10.49 1.13
N GLU A 40 4.73 11.59 0.39
CA GLU A 40 5.57 12.02 -0.75
C GLU A 40 5.54 11.08 -1.98
N LEU A 41 4.64 10.10 -1.98
CA LEU A 41 4.38 9.19 -3.10
C LEU A 41 3.02 9.49 -3.74
N HIS A 42 3.01 9.66 -5.07
CA HIS A 42 1.79 9.64 -5.86
C HIS A 42 1.57 8.25 -6.45
N ASN A 43 0.56 7.55 -5.95
CA ASN A 43 0.16 6.25 -6.46
C ASN A 43 -0.57 6.38 -7.80
N ILE A 44 0.11 6.18 -8.93
CA ILE A 44 -0.50 6.24 -10.26
C ILE A 44 -1.21 4.92 -10.62
N ASP A 45 -0.95 3.86 -9.84
CA ASP A 45 -1.58 2.56 -10.01
C ASP A 45 -3.09 2.64 -9.71
N THR A 46 -3.86 1.77 -10.35
CA THR A 46 -5.30 1.61 -10.07
C THR A 46 -5.55 0.77 -8.81
N ARG A 47 -4.48 0.18 -8.28
CA ARG A 47 -4.46 -0.62 -7.05
C ARG A 47 -4.04 0.22 -5.85
N THR A 48 -4.50 -0.16 -4.67
CA THR A 48 -4.13 0.49 -3.41
C THR A 48 -2.76 0.01 -2.94
N LEU A 49 -1.87 0.95 -2.62
CA LEU A 49 -0.61 0.68 -1.95
C LEU A 49 -0.85 0.60 -0.44
N PHE A 50 -0.30 -0.44 0.18
CA PHE A 50 -0.42 -0.66 1.61
C PHE A 50 0.96 -0.73 2.25
N HIS A 51 1.04 -0.38 3.53
CA HIS A 51 2.25 -0.57 4.29
C HIS A 51 2.64 -2.07 4.37
N CYS A 52 3.93 -2.38 4.27
CA CYS A 52 4.42 -3.76 4.21
C CYS A 52 4.01 -4.61 5.42
N ASN A 53 3.85 -4.00 6.61
CA ASN A 53 3.31 -4.72 7.78
C ASN A 53 1.87 -5.19 7.60
N CYS A 54 1.03 -4.42 6.91
CA CYS A 54 -0.37 -4.78 6.65
C CYS A 54 -0.47 -5.94 5.66
N THR A 55 0.28 -5.87 4.56
CA THR A 55 0.34 -6.94 3.56
C THR A 55 1.00 -8.21 4.12
N ARG A 56 1.98 -8.10 5.03
CA ARG A 56 2.56 -9.25 5.74
C ARG A 56 1.57 -9.92 6.70
N ARG A 57 0.75 -9.14 7.40
CA ARG A 57 -0.36 -9.67 8.23
C ARG A 57 -1.40 -10.39 7.35
N LEU A 58 -1.71 -9.85 6.18
CA LEU A 58 -2.57 -10.52 5.19
C LEU A 58 -1.96 -11.84 4.73
N ALA A 59 -0.69 -11.86 4.31
CA ALA A 59 -0.02 -13.09 3.89
C ALA A 59 -0.05 -14.19 4.96
N ARG A 60 0.18 -13.85 6.23
CA ARG A 60 0.06 -14.81 7.35
C ARG A 60 -1.36 -15.35 7.48
N PHE A 61 -2.38 -14.51 7.27
CA PHE A 61 -3.77 -14.94 7.29
C PHE A 61 -4.08 -15.88 6.14
N LEU A 62 -3.70 -15.52 4.90
CA LEU A 62 -3.93 -16.33 3.71
C LEU A 62 -3.33 -17.74 3.86
N ARG A 63 -2.11 -17.85 4.41
CA ARG A 63 -1.49 -19.15 4.70
C ARG A 63 -2.29 -20.04 5.66
N ARG A 64 -3.03 -19.45 6.60
CA ARG A 64 -3.83 -20.21 7.59
C ARG A 64 -5.17 -20.68 7.03
N VAL A 65 -5.71 -19.98 6.03
CA VAL A 65 -7.08 -20.19 5.55
C VAL A 65 -7.18 -21.32 4.52
N ARG A 66 -6.05 -21.97 4.15
CA ARG A 66 -5.92 -23.08 3.19
C ARG A 66 -6.65 -22.82 1.86
N GLY A 67 -5.93 -22.25 0.90
CA GLY A 67 -6.35 -22.14 -0.50
C GLY A 67 -7.48 -21.15 -0.74
N LEU A 68 -7.13 -19.97 -1.25
CA LEU A 68 -8.11 -19.15 -1.96
C LEU A 68 -8.42 -19.84 -3.30
N SER A 69 -9.66 -19.74 -3.77
CA SER A 69 -9.95 -20.06 -5.16
C SER A 69 -9.29 -19.04 -6.10
N ASP A 70 -9.10 -19.41 -7.36
CA ASP A 70 -8.51 -18.51 -8.37
C ASP A 70 -9.28 -17.18 -8.48
N VAL A 71 -10.59 -17.22 -8.27
CA VAL A 71 -11.47 -16.04 -8.28
C VAL A 71 -11.23 -15.16 -7.05
N GLU A 72 -11.14 -15.75 -5.86
CA GLU A 72 -10.82 -15.03 -4.62
C GLU A 72 -9.44 -14.36 -4.73
N GLU A 73 -8.48 -15.10 -5.28
CA GLU A 73 -7.13 -14.62 -5.50
C GLU A 73 -7.07 -13.45 -6.48
N ALA A 74 -7.78 -13.58 -7.61
CA ALA A 74 -7.90 -12.55 -8.62
C ALA A 74 -8.45 -11.24 -8.06
N VAL A 75 -9.53 -11.34 -7.29
CA VAL A 75 -10.19 -10.17 -6.72
C VAL A 75 -9.28 -9.46 -5.71
N LEU A 76 -8.44 -10.19 -4.95
CA LEU A 76 -7.42 -9.57 -4.08
C LEU A 76 -6.31 -8.91 -4.89
N ALA A 77 -5.81 -9.57 -5.93
CA ALA A 77 -4.74 -9.07 -6.80
C ALA A 77 -5.14 -7.83 -7.62
N GLU A 78 -6.44 -7.63 -7.86
CA GLU A 78 -6.97 -6.43 -8.52
C GLU A 78 -7.02 -5.21 -7.60
N ARG A 79 -7.08 -5.39 -6.27
CA ARG A 79 -7.20 -4.27 -5.33
C ARG A 79 -5.88 -3.85 -4.71
N ILE A 80 -4.96 -4.78 -4.52
CA ILE A 80 -3.74 -4.56 -3.75
C ILE A 80 -2.57 -4.45 -4.74
N ALA A 81 -1.82 -3.36 -4.64
CA ALA A 81 -0.64 -3.10 -5.47
C ALA A 81 0.46 -4.17 -5.27
N MET A 82 1.26 -4.44 -6.31
CA MET A 82 2.31 -5.47 -6.29
C MET A 82 3.44 -5.14 -5.32
N ASP A 83 3.68 -3.84 -5.13
CA ASP A 83 4.59 -3.30 -4.15
C ASP A 83 3.85 -2.93 -2.85
N CYS A 84 4.59 -2.91 -1.75
CA CYS A 84 4.18 -2.30 -0.50
C CYS A 84 5.13 -1.16 -0.18
N PHE A 85 4.79 -0.30 0.78
CA PHE A 85 5.71 0.74 1.23
C PHE A 85 6.08 0.60 2.70
N VAL A 86 7.24 1.15 3.05
CA VAL A 86 7.70 1.37 4.42
C VAL A 86 7.85 2.86 4.63
N LEU A 87 7.47 3.36 5.79
CA LEU A 87 7.72 4.74 6.18
C LEU A 87 9.09 4.83 6.83
N GLU A 88 9.97 5.60 6.22
CA GLU A 88 11.29 5.90 6.74
C GLU A 88 11.33 7.36 7.23
N PRO A 89 11.93 7.63 8.40
CA PRO A 89 12.17 9.00 8.83
C PRO A 89 13.10 9.70 7.83
N LEU A 90 12.69 10.86 7.33
CA LEU A 90 13.52 11.72 6.52
C LEU A 90 14.46 12.50 7.46
N ALA A 91 15.49 11.81 7.96
CA ALA A 91 16.51 12.42 8.79
C ALA A 91 17.72 12.78 7.93
N ASP A 92 17.77 14.04 7.48
CA ASP A 92 19.06 14.71 7.29
C ASP A 92 19.07 16.04 8.06
N CYS A 93 18.70 15.97 9.33
CA CYS A 93 19.17 16.97 10.28
C CYS A 93 20.61 16.59 10.61
N GLY A 94 21.53 17.09 9.79
CA GLY A 94 22.94 16.75 9.80
C GLY A 94 23.50 16.67 11.22
N LEU A 95 24.06 15.51 11.54
CA LEU A 95 24.81 15.23 12.75
C LEU A 95 26.13 16.04 12.77
N ASN A 96 26.12 17.37 12.57
CA ASN A 96 27.30 18.23 12.63
C ASN A 96 27.07 19.77 12.58
N LYS A 97 25.86 20.33 12.68
CA LYS A 97 25.69 21.80 12.85
C LYS A 97 24.52 22.15 13.77
N GLU A 98 24.71 23.26 14.49
CA GLU A 98 23.90 23.84 15.57
C GLU A 98 22.38 23.62 15.52
N PRO A 99 21.70 23.62 16.68
CA PRO A 99 20.27 23.34 16.79
C PRO A 99 19.46 24.39 16.04
N GLN A 100 19.12 24.11 14.79
CA GLN A 100 18.09 24.85 14.07
C GLN A 100 16.76 24.46 14.73
N HIS A 101 16.30 25.32 15.64
CA HIS A 101 14.93 25.28 16.13
C HIS A 101 14.01 25.26 14.91
N ASN A 102 13.20 24.19 14.78
CA ASN A 102 12.19 23.93 13.73
C ASN A 102 12.58 22.92 12.64
N CYS A 103 13.34 21.87 12.96
CA CYS A 103 13.38 20.70 12.09
C CYS A 103 12.01 19.98 12.09
N ILE A 104 11.34 20.00 10.94
CA ILE A 104 10.14 19.19 10.72
C ILE A 104 10.62 17.79 10.37
N THR A 105 10.42 16.83 11.26
CA THR A 105 10.68 15.41 10.99
C THR A 105 9.70 14.93 9.91
N GLY A 106 10.14 14.93 8.65
CA GLY A 106 9.39 14.34 7.54
C GLY A 106 9.41 12.81 7.62
N THR A 107 8.40 12.16 7.04
CA THR A 107 8.41 10.72 6.80
C THR A 107 8.23 10.48 5.31
N GLN A 108 9.18 9.79 4.69
CA GLN A 108 9.11 9.41 3.28
C GLN A 108 8.67 7.94 3.17
N ALA A 109 7.84 7.63 2.19
CA ALA A 109 7.53 6.25 1.86
C ALA A 109 8.51 5.68 0.81
N VAL A 110 9.04 4.49 1.09
CA VAL A 110 9.91 3.73 0.19
C VAL A 110 9.18 2.48 -0.28
N LEU A 111 9.13 2.28 -1.60
CA LEU A 111 8.49 1.11 -2.22
C LEU A 111 9.39 -0.12 -2.15
N VAL A 112 8.79 -1.25 -1.78
CA VAL A 112 9.45 -2.54 -1.69
C VAL A 112 8.54 -3.60 -2.31
N PRO A 113 9.07 -4.54 -3.11
CA PRO A 113 8.29 -5.64 -3.64
C PRO A 113 7.63 -6.45 -2.53
N ALA A 114 6.33 -6.71 -2.64
CA ALA A 114 5.58 -7.47 -1.65
C ALA A 114 5.79 -9.00 -1.80
N TRP A 115 7.05 -9.47 -1.76
CA TRP A 115 7.41 -10.87 -1.95
C TRP A 115 6.64 -11.84 -1.04
N HIS A 116 6.26 -11.40 0.17
CA HIS A 116 5.47 -12.20 1.10
C HIS A 116 4.07 -12.55 0.61
N LEU A 117 3.52 -11.79 -0.34
CA LEU A 117 2.24 -12.11 -1.00
C LEU A 117 2.40 -13.07 -2.18
N ARG A 118 3.57 -13.12 -2.82
CA ARG A 118 3.83 -13.99 -4.00
C ARG A 118 3.53 -15.47 -3.71
N ASN A 119 3.90 -15.95 -2.53
CA ASN A 119 3.67 -17.35 -2.15
C ASN A 119 2.21 -17.63 -1.71
N SER A 120 1.41 -16.58 -1.53
CA SER A 120 0.01 -16.71 -1.09
C SER A 120 -0.99 -16.39 -2.19
N LEU A 121 -0.54 -15.75 -3.28
CA LEU A 121 -1.33 -15.31 -4.42
C LEU A 121 -0.54 -15.65 -5.69
N SER A 122 -0.85 -16.78 -6.32
CA SER A 122 -0.22 -17.32 -7.54
C SER A 122 -0.22 -16.32 -8.72
N ARG A 123 -1.37 -15.73 -9.04
CA ARG A 123 -1.61 -14.72 -10.10
C ARG A 123 -0.94 -13.38 -9.81
N TRP A 124 -0.57 -13.11 -8.56
CA TRP A 124 0.22 -11.93 -8.20
C TRP A 124 1.58 -11.93 -8.89
N GLY A 125 2.18 -13.10 -9.08
CA GLY A 125 3.43 -13.23 -9.82
C GLY A 125 3.26 -13.10 -11.34
N ALA A 126 2.09 -13.45 -11.88
CA ALA A 126 1.82 -13.41 -13.32
C ALA A 126 1.55 -11.98 -13.84
N LEU A 127 1.10 -11.07 -12.96
CA LEU A 127 0.80 -9.68 -13.29
C LEU A 127 1.97 -8.73 -13.04
N HIS A 128 3.23 -9.21 -13.01
CA HIS A 128 4.46 -8.51 -12.58
C HIS A 128 4.78 -7.20 -13.34
N VAL A 129 3.88 -6.23 -13.21
CA VAL A 129 4.01 -4.84 -13.56
C VAL A 129 4.24 -4.17 -12.22
N ALA A 130 5.47 -3.68 -12.01
CA ALA A 130 5.81 -2.89 -10.83
C ALA A 130 4.81 -1.74 -10.66
N SER A 131 4.52 -1.38 -9.41
CA SER A 131 3.58 -0.30 -9.14
C SER A 131 4.12 1.01 -9.69
N LYS A 132 3.26 1.71 -10.42
CA LYS A 132 3.62 3.00 -11.00
C LYS A 132 3.42 4.07 -9.95
N VAL A 133 4.53 4.63 -9.48
CA VAL A 133 4.52 5.67 -8.46
C VAL A 133 5.44 6.80 -8.89
N LYS A 134 5.01 8.04 -8.65
CA LYS A 134 5.82 9.24 -8.90
C LYS A 134 6.13 9.89 -7.55
N HIS A 135 7.41 10.07 -7.25
CA HIS A 135 7.80 10.95 -6.14
C HIS A 135 7.38 12.38 -6.50
N GLN A 136 6.79 13.09 -5.55
CA GLN A 136 6.64 14.53 -5.72
C GLN A 136 8.03 15.15 -5.62
N ASP A 137 8.63 15.49 -6.77
CA ASP A 137 9.70 16.48 -6.79
C ASP A 137 9.12 17.76 -6.20
N GLN A 138 9.58 18.13 -5.02
CA GLN A 138 9.36 19.45 -4.47
C GLN A 138 10.16 20.41 -5.35
N LYS A 139 9.56 20.84 -6.47
CA LYS A 139 10.12 21.89 -7.31
C LYS A 139 10.17 23.14 -6.43
N MET A 140 11.38 23.42 -5.96
CA MET A 140 11.80 24.68 -5.40
C MET A 140 11.33 25.78 -6.36
N GLN A 141 10.20 26.42 -6.05
CA GLN A 141 9.89 27.72 -6.62
C GLN A 141 10.75 28.71 -5.85
N ASN A 142 12.04 28.74 -6.17
CA ASN A 142 12.84 29.91 -5.90
C ASN A 142 13.10 30.65 -7.21
N SER A 143 12.75 31.93 -7.17
CA SER A 143 13.39 33.05 -7.85
C SER A 143 13.26 33.23 -9.36
N GLY A 144 12.74 34.42 -9.68
CA GLY A 144 12.90 35.19 -10.91
C GLY A 144 11.88 36.33 -10.84
N GLY A 145 12.16 37.43 -10.13
CA GLY A 145 12.93 38.58 -10.63
C GLY A 145 11.91 39.66 -11.07
N THR A 146 12.08 40.97 -10.95
CA THR A 146 13.26 41.82 -11.02
C THR A 146 12.74 43.28 -10.91
N LEU A 147 13.56 44.15 -10.30
CA LEU A 147 13.52 45.62 -10.25
C LEU A 147 12.47 46.31 -9.35
#